data_AF-A0ABD0PTW0-F1
#
_entry.id   AF-A0ABD0PTW0-F1
#
_cell.length_a   1.000
_cell.length_b   1.000
_cell.length_c   1.000
_cell.angle_alpha   90.00
_cell.angle_beta   90.00
_cell.angle_gamma   90.00
#
_symmetry.space_group_name_H-M   'P 1'
#
loop_
_entity.id
_entity.type
_entity.pdbx_description
1 polymer ?
#
loop_
_entity_poly.entity_id
_entity_poly.type
_entity_poly.pdbx_seq_one_letter_code
_entity_poly.pdbx_strand_id
1 'polypeptide(L)'
;DEEFLFEKGDLNLWAEPLLWARMLHGHLSALGGVTHSPGVSGAELDRLSAAAKSNALAAERTMKALPALPQFSSTIEYAKISLLKERTSLAQNLLDTL
;
A
#
# COMPACT_ATOMS: atom_id res chain seq x y z
N ASP A 1 31.97 20.99 18.55
CA ASP A 1 31.32 19.68 18.54
C ASP A 1 30.11 19.71 17.64
N GLU A 2 30.34 19.22 16.42
CA GLU A 2 29.38 19.11 15.33
C GLU A 2 28.49 17.88 15.55
N GLU A 3 27.58 17.94 16.53
CA GLU A 3 26.66 16.83 16.85
C GLU A 3 25.20 17.13 16.43
N PHE A 4 25.04 17.77 15.27
CA PHE A 4 23.77 17.86 14.54
C PHE A 4 23.94 17.23 13.16
N LEU A 5 24.45 15.99 13.09
CA LEU A 5 24.45 15.22 11.86
C LEU A 5 23.18 14.35 11.82
N PHE A 6 22.35 14.67 10.82
CA PHE A 6 21.16 13.96 10.34
C PHE A 6 19.84 14.32 11.02
N GLU A 7 19.24 15.40 10.51
CA GLU A 7 17.80 15.58 10.41
C GLU A 7 17.14 14.26 9.98
N LYS A 8 16.49 13.60 10.94
CA LYS A 8 15.66 12.41 10.79
C LYS A 8 14.32 12.75 10.13
N GLY A 9 14.32 13.66 9.14
CA GLY A 9 13.12 14.14 8.43
C GLY A 9 12.85 13.34 7.15
N ASP A 10 13.90 13.06 6.37
CA ASP A 10 13.73 12.44 5.04
C ASP A 10 13.78 10.91 5.05
N LEU A 11 14.35 10.31 6.10
CA LEU A 11 14.61 8.86 6.13
C LEU A 11 13.34 8.00 6.34
N ASN A 12 12.18 8.60 6.68
CA ASN A 12 11.00 7.83 7.07
C ASN A 12 9.66 8.25 6.44
N LEU A 13 9.67 9.15 5.44
CA LEU A 13 8.44 9.63 4.78
C LEU A 13 7.56 8.51 4.20
N TRP A 14 8.13 7.33 3.95
CA TRP A 14 7.44 6.19 3.35
C TRP A 14 7.08 5.08 4.33
N ALA A 15 7.72 5.03 5.50
CA ALA A 15 7.41 4.02 6.50
C ALA A 15 6.09 4.30 7.22
N GLU A 16 5.77 5.58 7.45
CA GLU A 16 4.51 5.98 8.08
C GLU A 16 3.28 5.63 7.22
N PRO A 17 3.20 5.99 5.92
CA PRO A 17 2.10 5.55 5.06
C PRO A 17 1.94 4.03 4.98
N LEU A 18 3.06 3.30 4.97
CA LEU A 18 3.04 1.84 4.92
C LEU A 18 2.50 1.25 6.23
N LEU A 19 2.93 1.80 7.37
CA LEU A 19 2.45 1.42 8.69
C LEU A 19 0.94 1.65 8.80
N TRP A 20 0.46 2.82 8.41
CA TRP A 20 -0.97 3.14 8.46
C TRP A 20 -1.80 2.24 7.55
N ALA A 21 -1.31 1.91 6.35
CA ALA A 21 -1.98 0.97 5.45
C ALA A 21 -2.15 -0.41 6.09
N ARG A 22 -1.10 -0.93 6.74
CA ARG A 22 -1.13 -2.22 7.44
C ARG A 22 -2.03 -2.19 8.67
N MET A 23 -1.98 -1.13 9.46
CA MET A 23 -2.87 -0.96 10.63
C MET A 23 -4.33 -0.91 10.20
N LEU A 24 -4.64 -0.16 9.14
CA LEU A 24 -6.00 -0.08 8.60
C LEU A 24 -6.48 -1.45 8.12
N HIS A 25 -5.66 -2.16 7.35
CA HIS A 25 -5.97 -3.53 6.91
C HIS A 25 -6.26 -4.47 8.08
N GLY A 26 -5.41 -4.44 9.12
CA GLY A 26 -5.59 -5.27 10.31
C GLY A 26 -6.92 -4.98 11.03
N HIS A 27 -7.25 -3.70 11.23
CA HIS A 27 -8.51 -3.32 11.86
C HIS A 27 -9.74 -3.68 11.02
N LEU A 28 -9.69 -3.44 9.69
CA LEU A 28 -10.80 -3.79 8.80
C LEU A 28 -11.02 -5.30 8.72
N SER A 29 -9.94 -6.09 8.67
CA SER A 29 -10.01 -7.56 8.67
C SER A 29 -10.66 -8.08 9.95
N ALA A 30 -10.27 -7.51 11.11
CA ALA A 30 -10.88 -7.87 12.39
C ALA A 30 -12.38 -7.51 12.46
N LEU A 31 -12.76 -6.34 11.93
CA LEU A 31 -14.17 -5.92 11.88
C LEU A 31 -15.01 -6.80 10.95
N GLY A 32 -14.48 -7.18 9.79
CA GLY A 32 -15.15 -8.08 8.85
C GLY A 32 -15.48 -9.45 9.46
N GLY A 33 -14.60 -9.98 10.32
CA GLY A 33 -14.84 -11.27 10.99
C GLY A 33 -15.88 -11.25 12.13
N VAL A 34 -16.18 -10.08 12.70
CA VAL A 34 -17.08 -9.95 13.88
C VAL A 34 -18.45 -9.43 13.50
N THR A 35 -18.56 -8.71 12.39
CA THR A 35 -19.82 -8.10 11.96
C THR A 35 -20.64 -9.05 11.09
N HIS A 36 -21.89 -9.32 11.47
CA HIS A 36 -22.92 -9.70 10.50
C HIS A 36 -23.18 -8.46 9.64
N SER A 37 -22.29 -8.20 8.68
CA SER A 37 -22.32 -6.97 7.89
C SER A 37 -23.68 -6.88 7.19
N PRO A 38 -24.37 -5.72 7.23
CA PRO A 38 -25.40 -5.46 6.23
C PRO A 38 -24.75 -5.62 4.87
N GLY A 39 -25.40 -6.38 3.97
CA GLY A 39 -24.78 -6.81 2.72
C GLY A 39 -24.11 -5.64 2.00
N VAL A 40 -22.78 -5.70 1.87
CA VAL A 40 -22.05 -4.73 1.06
C VAL A 40 -22.58 -4.87 -0.36
N SER A 41 -22.91 -3.75 -1.00
CA SER A 41 -23.40 -3.78 -2.39
C SER A 41 -22.39 -4.50 -3.27
N GLY A 42 -22.80 -5.58 -3.93
CA GLY A 42 -21.94 -6.33 -4.84
C GLY A 42 -21.33 -5.44 -5.94
N ALA A 43 -22.10 -4.47 -6.43
CA ALA A 43 -21.61 -3.49 -7.41
C ALA A 43 -20.47 -2.61 -6.85
N GLU A 44 -20.50 -2.30 -5.54
CA GLU A 44 -19.43 -1.55 -4.90
C GLU A 44 -18.19 -2.41 -4.65
N LEU A 45 -18.37 -3.68 -4.26
CA LEU A 45 -17.27 -4.64 -4.16
C LEU A 45 -16.59 -4.86 -5.52
N ASP A 46 -17.36 -4.98 -6.60
CA ASP A 46 -16.85 -5.10 -7.96
C ASP A 46 -16.06 -3.87 -8.37
N ARG A 47 -16.59 -2.67 -8.07
CA ARG A 47 -15.91 -1.39 -8.34
C ARG A 47 -14.59 -1.28 -7.60
N LEU A 48 -14.57 -1.63 -6.31
CA LEU A 48 -13.37 -1.61 -5.48
C LEU A 48 -12.35 -2.65 -5.93
N SER A 49 -12.80 -3.85 -6.28
CA SER A 49 -11.95 -4.92 -6.81
C SER A 49 -11.34 -4.55 -8.15
N ALA A 50 -12.09 -3.92 -9.05
CA ALA A 50 -11.58 -3.41 -10.31
C ALA A 50 -10.52 -2.32 -10.09
N ALA A 51 -10.75 -1.41 -9.14
CA ALA A 51 -9.78 -0.38 -8.78
C ALA A 51 -8.50 -0.97 -8.19
N ALA A 52 -8.61 -1.95 -7.30
CA ALA A 52 -7.45 -2.67 -6.74
C ALA A 52 -6.65 -3.36 -7.86
N LYS A 53 -7.29 -4.14 -8.73
CA LYS A 53 -6.64 -4.80 -9.88
C LYS A 53 -5.95 -3.80 -10.81
N SER A 54 -6.60 -2.70 -11.13
CA SER A 54 -6.03 -1.63 -11.97
C SER A 54 -4.76 -1.05 -11.35
N ASN A 55 -4.80 -0.73 -10.05
CA ASN A 55 -3.64 -0.21 -9.32
C ASN A 55 -2.49 -1.22 -9.23
N ALA A 56 -2.79 -2.52 -9.10
CA ALA A 56 -1.77 -3.58 -9.06
C ALA A 56 -1.03 -3.65 -10.40
N LEU A 57 -1.78 -3.65 -11.50
CA LEU A 57 -1.23 -3.65 -12.85
C LEU A 57 -0.42 -2.38 -13.13
N ALA A 58 -0.89 -1.22 -12.67
CA ALA A 58 -0.14 0.02 -12.78
C ALA A 58 1.18 -0.05 -12.01
N ALA A 59 1.16 -0.48 -10.75
CA ALA A 59 2.36 -0.63 -9.93
C ALA A 59 3.36 -1.61 -10.56
N GLU A 60 2.90 -2.74 -11.08
CA GLU A 60 3.75 -3.73 -11.75
C GLU A 60 4.39 -3.17 -13.02
N ARG A 61 3.61 -2.49 -13.87
CA ARG A 61 4.11 -1.86 -15.10
C ARG A 61 5.15 -0.79 -14.79
N THR A 62 4.89 0.08 -13.82
CA THR A 62 5.84 1.13 -13.43
C THR A 62 7.10 0.53 -12.82
N MET A 63 6.98 -0.51 -11.99
CA MET A 63 8.14 -1.22 -11.43
C MET A 63 9.03 -1.83 -12.53
N LYS A 64 8.42 -2.44 -13.55
CA LYS A 64 9.14 -3.00 -14.71
C LYS A 64 9.80 -1.94 -15.59
N ALA A 65 9.26 -0.72 -15.61
CA ALA A 65 9.80 0.40 -16.37
C ALA A 65 10.94 1.14 -15.65
N LEU A 66 11.15 0.89 -14.34
CA LEU A 66 12.24 1.51 -13.61
C LEU A 66 13.60 0.98 -14.08
N PRO A 67 14.62 1.86 -14.17
CA PRO A 67 15.98 1.43 -14.45
C PRO A 67 16.49 0.52 -13.33
N ALA A 68 17.34 -0.45 -13.68
CA ALA A 68 18.04 -1.27 -12.70
C ALA A 68 19.03 -0.38 -11.95
N LEU A 69 18.70 -0.02 -10.71
CA LEU A 69 19.52 0.82 -9.84
C LEU A 69 20.02 0.01 -8.62
N PRO A 70 21.20 0.33 -8.08
CA PRO A 70 21.65 -0.22 -6.80
C PRO A 70 20.62 0.02 -5.69
N GLN A 71 20.48 -0.91 -4.73
CA GLN A 71 19.51 -0.79 -3.62
C GLN A 71 19.65 0.51 -2.82
N PHE A 72 20.88 1.04 -2.69
CA PHE A 72 21.16 2.31 -2.01
C PHE A 72 20.79 3.56 -2.83
N SER A 73 20.55 3.41 -4.13
CA SER A 73 20.03 4.45 -5.02
C SER A 73 18.49 4.43 -5.10
N SER A 74 17.81 3.71 -4.19
CA SER A 74 16.35 3.60 -4.11
C SER A 74 15.68 4.96 -4.25
N THR A 75 15.25 5.29 -5.47
CA THR A 75 14.66 6.58 -5.77
C THR A 75 13.29 6.68 -5.10
N ILE A 76 12.84 7.91 -4.88
CA ILE A 76 11.48 8.21 -4.38
C ILE A 76 10.41 7.48 -5.20
N GLU A 77 10.66 7.22 -6.49
CA GLU A 77 9.75 6.48 -7.37
C GLU A 77 9.60 5.03 -6.93
N TYR A 78 10.71 4.36 -6.58
CA TYR A 78 10.67 2.98 -6.09
C TYR A 78 9.87 2.86 -4.79
N ALA A 79 10.04 3.82 -3.86
CA ALA A 79 9.28 3.88 -2.62
C ALA A 79 7.78 4.09 -2.86
N LYS A 80 7.42 5.01 -3.76
CA LYS A 80 6.02 5.27 -4.16
C LYS A 80 5.36 4.04 -4.79
N ILE A 81 6.05 3.36 -5.68
CA ILE A 81 5.55 2.15 -6.37
C ILE A 81 5.40 1.00 -5.37
N SER A 82 6.38 0.82 -4.48
CA SER A 82 6.32 -0.20 -3.42
C SER A 82 5.15 0.04 -2.47
N LEU A 83 4.90 1.30 -2.08
CA LEU A 83 3.74 1.67 -1.28
C LEU A 83 2.43 1.39 -2.01
N LEU A 84 2.31 1.76 -3.29
CA LEU A 84 1.12 1.49 -4.11
C LEU A 84 0.86 -0.02 -4.21
N LYS A 85 1.92 -0.81 -4.41
CA LYS A 85 1.85 -2.27 -4.48
C LYS A 85 1.34 -2.86 -3.17
N GLU A 86 1.89 -2.45 -2.02
CA GLU A 86 1.44 -2.94 -0.72
C GLU A 86 -0.04 -2.59 -0.49
N ARG A 87 -0.41 -1.31 -0.63
CA ARG A 87 -1.78 -0.84 -0.40
C ARG A 87 -2.80 -1.62 -1.22
N THR A 88 -2.44 -1.90 -2.46
CA THR A 88 -3.29 -2.66 -3.37
C THR A 88 -3.39 -4.12 -2.97
N SER A 89 -2.28 -4.73 -2.56
CA SER A 89 -2.26 -6.11 -2.06
C SER A 89 -3.13 -6.27 -0.81
N LEU A 90 -3.02 -5.33 0.14
CA LEU A 90 -3.83 -5.33 1.36
C LEU A 90 -5.32 -5.13 1.04
N ALA A 91 -5.64 -4.21 0.12
CA ALA A 91 -7.02 -3.99 -0.31
C ALA A 91 -7.62 -5.22 -0.99
N GLN A 92 -6.89 -5.85 -1.91
CA GLN A 92 -7.37 -7.07 -2.58
C GLN A 92 -7.58 -8.20 -1.58
N ASN A 93 -6.63 -8.40 -0.65
CA ASN A 93 -6.76 -9.41 0.39
C ASN A 93 -8.02 -9.22 1.24
N LEU A 94 -8.37 -7.97 1.60
CA LEU A 94 -9.60 -7.69 2.34
C LEU A 94 -10.84 -7.95 1.47
N LEU A 95 -10.85 -7.48 0.23
CA LEU A 95 -11.98 -7.64 -0.68
C LEU A 95 -12.27 -9.12 -1.00
N ASP A 96 -11.24 -9.96 -1.06
CA ASP A 96 -11.41 -11.41 -1.28
C ASP A 96 -12.10 -12.13 -0.09
N THR A 97 -12.23 -11.46 1.07
CA THR A 97 -12.87 -12.02 2.27
C THR A 97 -14.31 -11.53 2.49
N LEU A 98 -14.78 -10.59 1.67
CA LEU A 98 -16.11 -9.97 1.74
C LEU A 98 -17.04 -10.53 0.66
#